data_AF-R6XLD4-F1
#
_entry.id   AF-R6XLD4-F1
#
_cell.length_a   1.000
_cell.length_b   1.000
_cell.length_c   1.000
_cell.angle_alpha   90.00
_cell.angle_beta   90.00
_cell.angle_gamma   90.00
#
_symmetry.space_group_name_H-M   'P 1'
#
loop_
_entity.id
_entity.type
_entity.pdbx_description
1 polymer ?
#
loop_
_entity_poly.entity_id
_entity_poly.type
_entity_poly.pdbx_seq_one_letter_code
_entity_poly.pdbx_strand_id
1 'polypeptide(L)'
;MAFTFQINNDLQFIHDEALLSMAEVNHPQIKRQTVLPTAIVDLVEDETKLNGYGVKESEKKIENLQEYNFRRDEKLILDFGDHQVGSFKIDIDQTGSPMDAPLYLRLKFAEMPAELAAESSEYEGWLSRSWIQEEFIHIDELPMTLELPRRYSFRYVELKVIDTSPKWQAVFYNPVVTSENSADMTKVKKPEIEDEKLDRIYQVGLKTLADCMQDVFEDGPKRDRRLWLGDLRLQALANYATFDNKELVRRCLYLFAGMTTEDGRISANVFVKPKNIPDDTFLFEYSLFFISTLYDLNEAHPDIKIVKELYPTCKKQMDITLGMFDENGKLMVDEDYPVFVDWSNEFNKDTAGQAETIYVLKQFIELAKLAEDEELAKYEEALELISFYAKNQLYNEEKKLFVTTGNEYNIASQVWMVLAKVMSPEENKEIMKAMIDQLFPVKNIATPYMYHHIVEALFEGGLEEEAIQLMKDYWGKMIDLGADTFWEAFDPDQPDYSPYGSPILNSYCHAWSCTPVYLIHKYILKDF
;
A
#
# COMPACT_ATOMS: atom_id res chain seq x y z
N MET A 1 5.05 -7.25 20.37
CA MET A 1 4.68 -8.65 20.05
C MET A 1 4.51 -8.74 18.55
N ALA A 2 5.00 -9.80 17.91
CA ALA A 2 4.79 -10.02 16.48
C ALA A 2 3.28 -10.18 16.20
N PHE A 3 2.81 -9.76 15.02
CA PHE A 3 1.44 -9.97 14.56
C PHE A 3 1.06 -11.44 14.73
N THR A 4 0.07 -11.74 15.58
CA THR A 4 -0.43 -13.10 15.75
C THR A 4 -1.38 -13.39 14.62
N PHE A 5 -1.13 -14.45 13.84
CA PHE A 5 -2.06 -14.90 12.83
C PHE A 5 -3.41 -15.23 13.47
N GLN A 6 -4.46 -14.58 12.97
CA GLN A 6 -5.83 -14.95 13.31
C GLN A 6 -6.18 -16.19 12.51
N ILE A 7 -6.72 -17.21 13.19
CA ILE A 7 -7.23 -18.43 12.57
C ILE A 7 -8.58 -18.71 13.23
N ASN A 8 -9.64 -18.26 12.56
CA ASN A 8 -10.98 -18.23 13.13
C ASN A 8 -11.87 -19.26 12.43
N ASN A 9 -11.64 -20.54 12.72
CA ASN A 9 -12.31 -21.66 12.03
C ASN A 9 -13.85 -21.70 12.21
N ASP A 10 -14.37 -21.07 13.27
CA ASP A 10 -15.79 -21.11 13.61
C ASP A 10 -16.57 -19.86 13.12
N LEU A 11 -15.89 -18.90 12.46
CA LEU A 11 -16.56 -17.70 11.94
C LEU A 11 -17.44 -18.02 10.74
N GLN A 12 -18.63 -17.44 10.76
CA GLN A 12 -19.58 -17.48 9.66
C GLN A 12 -19.71 -16.09 9.04
N PHE A 13 -19.68 -16.08 7.70
CA PHE A 13 -19.79 -14.88 6.89
C PHE A 13 -21.10 -14.84 6.13
N ILE A 14 -21.73 -13.68 6.14
CA ILE A 14 -22.89 -13.36 5.31
C ILE A 14 -22.38 -12.88 3.95
N HIS A 15 -22.97 -13.41 2.89
CA HIS A 15 -22.76 -12.90 1.53
C HIS A 15 -24.06 -12.21 1.08
N ASP A 16 -24.08 -10.88 1.15
CA ASP A 16 -25.21 -10.09 0.66
C ASP A 16 -25.12 -9.96 -0.86
N GLU A 17 -25.88 -10.80 -1.56
CA GLU A 17 -25.91 -10.84 -3.03
C GLU A 17 -26.33 -9.50 -3.66
N ALA A 18 -27.13 -8.68 -2.98
CA ALA A 18 -27.54 -7.38 -3.51
C ALA A 18 -26.36 -6.39 -3.49
N LEU A 19 -25.60 -6.34 -2.39
CA LEU A 19 -24.40 -5.52 -2.27
C LEU A 19 -23.28 -6.03 -3.19
N LEU A 20 -23.07 -7.34 -3.27
CA LEU A 20 -22.07 -7.95 -4.16
C LEU A 20 -22.40 -7.73 -5.64
N SER A 21 -23.68 -7.72 -6.02
CA SER A 21 -24.12 -7.32 -7.36
C SER A 21 -23.77 -5.87 -7.67
N MET A 22 -23.90 -4.96 -6.69
CA MET A 22 -23.47 -3.57 -6.85
C MET A 22 -21.95 -3.43 -6.98
N ALA A 23 -21.17 -4.28 -6.30
CA ALA A 23 -19.72 -4.34 -6.53
C ALA A 23 -19.40 -4.73 -7.99
N GLU A 24 -20.17 -5.65 -8.57
CA GLU A 24 -19.99 -6.10 -9.95
C GLU A 24 -20.42 -5.06 -10.99
N VAL A 25 -21.49 -4.31 -10.74
CA VAL A 25 -21.88 -3.16 -11.56
C VAL A 25 -20.77 -2.12 -11.65
N ASN A 26 -19.95 -1.99 -10.61
CA ASN A 26 -18.81 -1.07 -10.54
C ASN A 26 -17.47 -1.73 -10.92
N HIS A 27 -17.48 -2.90 -11.58
CA HIS A 27 -16.24 -3.54 -12.05
C HIS A 27 -15.49 -2.64 -13.02
N PRO A 28 -14.19 -2.34 -12.80
CA PRO A 28 -13.43 -1.49 -13.69
C PRO A 28 -13.10 -2.21 -15.00
N GLN A 29 -12.82 -1.43 -16.05
CA GLN A 29 -12.17 -1.97 -17.24
C GLN A 29 -10.65 -2.03 -17.03
N ILE A 30 -10.04 -3.21 -17.19
CA ILE A 30 -8.59 -3.35 -17.22
C ILE A 30 -8.05 -2.97 -18.59
N LYS A 31 -7.16 -1.99 -18.63
CA LYS A 31 -6.43 -1.57 -19.82
C LYS A 31 -5.15 -2.36 -19.94
N ARG A 32 -4.73 -2.58 -21.18
CA ARG A 32 -3.51 -3.31 -21.49
C ARG A 32 -2.66 -2.55 -22.49
N GLN A 33 -1.36 -2.56 -22.27
CA GLN A 33 -0.39 -1.96 -23.19
C GLN A 33 0.82 -2.88 -23.36
N THR A 34 1.40 -2.86 -24.55
CA THR A 34 2.65 -3.57 -24.85
C THR A 34 3.84 -2.70 -24.43
N VAL A 35 4.71 -3.27 -23.60
CA VAL A 35 5.96 -2.63 -23.14
C VAL A 35 7.14 -3.50 -23.54
N LEU A 36 8.19 -2.87 -24.05
CA LEU A 36 9.44 -3.52 -24.45
C LEU A 36 10.55 -3.11 -23.48
N PRO A 37 11.56 -3.96 -23.24
CA PRO A 37 12.73 -3.53 -22.48
C PRO A 37 13.48 -2.42 -23.20
N THR A 38 14.09 -1.55 -22.41
CA THR A 38 14.82 -0.38 -22.89
C THR A 38 16.33 -0.59 -22.92
N ALA A 39 16.84 -1.51 -22.10
CA ALA A 39 18.27 -1.79 -22.01
C ALA A 39 18.56 -3.22 -21.55
N ILE A 40 19.82 -3.62 -21.75
CA ILE A 40 20.44 -4.75 -21.05
C ILE A 40 21.36 -4.16 -19.99
N VAL A 41 21.30 -4.68 -18.77
CA VAL A 41 22.06 -4.15 -17.64
C VAL A 41 22.87 -5.23 -16.93
N ASP A 42 23.91 -4.80 -16.22
CA ASP A 42 24.68 -5.63 -15.31
C ASP A 42 24.43 -5.16 -13.87
N LEU A 43 24.16 -6.12 -12.97
CA LEU A 43 24.04 -5.87 -11.54
C LEU A 43 25.42 -5.47 -10.97
N VAL A 44 25.46 -4.43 -10.14
CA VAL A 44 26.69 -3.92 -9.52
C VAL A 44 26.47 -3.58 -8.07
N GLU A 45 27.54 -3.70 -7.27
CA GLU A 45 27.59 -3.13 -5.93
C GLU A 45 27.61 -1.60 -6.03
N ASP A 46 26.69 -0.94 -5.33
CA ASP A 46 26.54 0.51 -5.23
C ASP A 46 25.91 0.87 -3.89
N GLU A 47 26.73 1.27 -2.92
CA GLU A 47 26.32 1.68 -1.57
C GLU A 47 25.39 2.90 -1.54
N THR A 48 25.26 3.63 -2.66
CA THR A 48 24.31 4.74 -2.77
C THR A 48 22.89 4.28 -3.11
N LYS A 49 22.70 2.98 -3.38
CA LYS A 49 21.42 2.36 -3.75
C LYS A 49 20.89 1.45 -2.66
N LEU A 50 19.61 1.11 -2.77
CA LEU A 50 18.94 0.23 -1.83
C LEU A 50 19.73 -1.07 -1.63
N ASN A 51 20.02 -1.39 -0.37
CA ASN A 51 20.77 -2.57 0.06
C ASN A 51 22.14 -2.76 -0.63
N GLY A 52 22.75 -1.67 -1.09
CA GLY A 52 24.09 -1.70 -1.71
C GLY A 52 24.13 -2.25 -3.13
N TYR A 53 22.99 -2.34 -3.83
CA TYR A 53 22.95 -2.85 -5.21
C TYR A 53 22.25 -1.89 -6.17
N GLY A 54 22.90 -1.68 -7.31
CA GLY A 54 22.39 -0.91 -8.44
C GLY A 54 22.58 -1.66 -9.76
N VAL A 55 22.28 -0.97 -10.86
CA VAL A 55 22.53 -1.48 -12.21
C VAL A 55 23.36 -0.50 -13.01
N LYS A 56 24.17 -1.02 -13.94
CA LYS A 56 24.81 -0.23 -15.00
C LYS A 56 24.40 -0.80 -16.36
N GLU A 57 24.31 0.06 -17.36
CA GLU A 57 24.07 -0.40 -18.73
C GLU A 57 25.21 -1.33 -19.19
N SER A 58 24.85 -2.46 -19.80
CA SER A 58 25.80 -3.45 -20.31
C SER A 58 26.42 -3.00 -21.64
N GLU A 59 27.53 -3.61 -22.03
CA GLU A 59 28.06 -3.47 -23.40
C GLU A 59 27.12 -4.10 -24.44
N LYS A 60 26.30 -5.07 -24.02
CA LYS A 60 25.25 -5.66 -24.85
C LYS A 60 24.12 -4.65 -25.07
N LYS A 61 23.66 -4.54 -26.31
CA LYS A 61 22.62 -3.58 -26.73
C LYS A 61 21.30 -4.28 -26.99
N ILE A 62 20.21 -3.71 -26.49
CA ILE A 62 18.89 -4.37 -26.52
C ILE A 62 18.39 -4.60 -27.95
N GLU A 63 18.78 -3.74 -28.90
CA GLU A 63 18.42 -3.87 -30.31
C GLU A 63 19.07 -5.10 -30.97
N ASN A 64 20.16 -5.59 -30.39
CA ASN A 64 20.94 -6.74 -30.87
C ASN A 64 20.69 -8.00 -30.03
N LEU A 65 19.60 -8.05 -29.25
CA LEU A 65 19.33 -9.16 -28.33
C LEU A 65 19.42 -10.53 -29.00
N GLN A 66 18.89 -10.67 -30.23
CA GLN A 66 18.94 -11.93 -31.01
C GLN A 66 20.36 -12.37 -31.43
N GLU A 67 21.38 -11.52 -31.29
CA GLU A 67 22.76 -11.85 -31.66
C GLU A 67 23.56 -12.48 -30.50
N TYR A 68 23.01 -12.45 -29.28
CA TYR A 68 23.66 -12.98 -28.10
C TYR A 68 23.24 -14.42 -27.81
N ASN A 69 24.23 -15.26 -27.52
CA ASN A 69 24.07 -16.70 -27.32
C ASN A 69 24.48 -17.07 -25.90
N PHE A 70 23.69 -17.89 -25.21
CA PHE A 70 23.86 -18.20 -23.80
C PHE A 70 24.04 -19.71 -23.57
N ARG A 71 25.05 -20.06 -22.78
CA ARG A 71 25.37 -21.41 -22.30
C ARG A 71 24.93 -21.58 -20.86
N ARG A 72 25.04 -22.81 -20.35
CA ARG A 72 25.00 -23.13 -18.92
C ARG A 72 25.70 -22.06 -18.08
N ASP A 73 25.04 -21.68 -17.00
CA ASP A 73 25.43 -20.70 -15.97
C ASP A 73 25.53 -19.24 -16.46
N GLU A 74 25.32 -18.97 -17.75
CA GLU A 74 25.25 -17.60 -18.26
C GLU A 74 23.88 -16.97 -18.03
N LYS A 75 23.87 -15.65 -17.86
CA LYS A 75 22.66 -14.87 -17.60
C LYS A 75 22.63 -13.54 -18.33
N LEU A 76 21.45 -12.94 -18.35
CA LEU A 76 21.15 -11.63 -18.91
C LEU A 76 20.13 -10.93 -18.00
N ILE A 77 20.25 -9.61 -17.81
CA ILE A 77 19.22 -8.83 -17.12
C ILE A 77 18.66 -7.79 -18.10
N LEU A 78 17.34 -7.83 -18.27
CA LEU A 78 16.58 -6.86 -19.05
C LEU A 78 16.06 -5.76 -18.11
N ASP A 79 16.26 -4.50 -18.48
CA ASP A 79 15.67 -3.34 -17.81
C ASP A 79 14.52 -2.77 -18.65
N PHE A 80 13.31 -2.74 -18.08
CA PHE A 80 12.12 -2.15 -18.72
C PHE A 80 12.04 -0.62 -18.58
N GLY A 81 13.00 0.00 -17.89
CA GLY A 81 13.14 1.45 -17.73
C GLY A 81 12.20 2.06 -16.70
N ASP A 82 11.09 1.39 -16.38
CA ASP A 82 10.09 1.79 -15.38
C ASP A 82 9.39 0.53 -14.83
N HIS A 83 8.73 0.67 -13.67
CA HIS A 83 7.99 -0.40 -13.01
C HIS A 83 6.78 -0.87 -13.85
N GLN A 84 6.54 -2.17 -13.93
CA GLN A 84 5.50 -2.82 -14.73
C GLN A 84 4.73 -3.85 -13.91
N VAL A 85 3.42 -3.91 -14.14
CA VAL A 85 2.53 -4.96 -13.64
C VAL A 85 1.88 -5.64 -14.83
N GLY A 86 2.10 -6.94 -15.04
CA GLY A 86 1.58 -7.61 -16.24
C GLY A 86 2.08 -9.03 -16.48
N SER A 87 1.75 -9.57 -17.66
CA SER A 87 2.26 -10.87 -18.11
C SER A 87 3.49 -10.70 -19.01
N PHE A 88 4.42 -11.65 -18.93
CA PHE A 88 5.69 -11.63 -19.67
C PHE A 88 5.72 -12.71 -20.76
N LYS A 89 6.28 -12.34 -21.91
CA LYS A 89 6.45 -13.20 -23.07
C LYS A 89 7.82 -12.99 -23.71
N ILE A 90 8.45 -14.05 -24.20
CA ILE A 90 9.72 -13.97 -24.94
C ILE A 90 9.84 -15.09 -25.98
N ASP A 91 10.47 -14.80 -27.11
CA ASP A 91 10.83 -15.82 -28.10
C ASP A 91 12.21 -16.39 -27.80
N ILE A 92 12.35 -17.71 -27.97
CA ILE A 92 13.57 -18.46 -27.66
C ILE A 92 13.89 -19.37 -28.85
N ASP A 93 15.13 -19.30 -29.31
CA ASP A 93 15.69 -20.19 -30.33
C ASP A 93 17.07 -20.71 -29.89
N GLN A 94 17.75 -21.43 -30.77
CA GLN A 94 19.04 -22.04 -30.54
C GLN A 94 20.04 -21.71 -31.65
N THR A 95 21.33 -21.80 -31.30
CA THR A 95 22.41 -21.78 -32.27
C THR A 95 23.48 -22.83 -31.95
N GLY A 96 24.29 -23.18 -32.94
CA GLY A 96 25.30 -24.24 -32.86
C GLY A 96 24.81 -25.56 -33.44
N SER A 97 25.06 -26.67 -32.73
CA SER A 97 24.54 -27.98 -33.14
C SER A 97 23.03 -28.07 -32.87
N PRO A 98 22.31 -29.04 -33.46
CA PRO A 98 20.93 -29.32 -33.05
C PRO A 98 20.83 -29.63 -31.54
N MET A 99 19.83 -29.02 -30.88
CA MET A 99 19.44 -29.25 -29.49
C MET A 99 19.34 -30.74 -29.20
N ASP A 100 20.17 -31.20 -28.28
CA ASP A 100 20.28 -32.60 -27.88
C ASP A 100 20.00 -32.84 -26.39
N ALA A 101 19.58 -31.79 -25.68
CA ALA A 101 19.08 -31.82 -24.31
C ALA A 101 18.15 -30.61 -24.08
N PRO A 102 17.21 -30.68 -23.12
CA PRO A 102 16.35 -29.56 -22.77
C PRO A 102 17.12 -28.30 -22.35
N LEU A 103 16.52 -27.12 -22.58
CA LEU A 103 16.93 -25.87 -21.93
C LEU A 103 16.35 -25.86 -20.52
N TYR A 104 17.19 -25.75 -19.48
CA TYR A 104 16.71 -25.43 -18.13
C TYR A 104 16.94 -23.95 -17.85
N LEU A 105 15.84 -23.19 -17.79
CA LEU A 105 15.83 -21.73 -17.68
C LEU A 105 15.24 -21.30 -16.33
N ARG A 106 15.90 -20.36 -15.65
CA ARG A 106 15.30 -19.57 -14.56
C ARG A 106 14.99 -18.17 -15.05
N LEU A 107 13.77 -17.73 -14.78
CA LEU A 107 13.39 -16.33 -14.89
C LEU A 107 13.18 -15.76 -13.49
N LYS A 108 13.72 -14.58 -13.22
CA LYS A 108 13.52 -13.87 -11.96
C LYS A 108 13.07 -12.44 -12.23
N PHE A 109 11.97 -12.05 -11.61
CA PHE A 109 11.34 -10.74 -11.75
C PHE A 109 11.61 -9.92 -10.49
N ALA A 110 12.15 -8.71 -10.66
CA ALA A 110 12.55 -7.84 -9.56
C ALA A 110 12.03 -6.42 -9.78
N GLU A 111 11.46 -5.82 -8.73
CA GLU A 111 11.09 -4.40 -8.70
C GLU A 111 12.35 -3.54 -8.50
N MET A 112 13.28 -4.00 -7.67
CA MET A 112 14.55 -3.32 -7.35
C MET A 112 15.78 -4.18 -7.66
N PRO A 113 16.95 -3.60 -8.02
CA PRO A 113 18.18 -4.36 -8.25
C PRO A 113 18.61 -5.23 -7.07
N ALA A 114 18.37 -4.79 -5.84
CA ALA A 114 18.64 -5.55 -4.62
C ALA A 114 17.96 -6.93 -4.60
N GLU A 115 16.77 -7.06 -5.18
CA GLU A 115 16.08 -8.35 -5.24
C GLU A 115 16.80 -9.32 -6.18
N LEU A 116 17.46 -8.83 -7.24
CA LEU A 116 18.25 -9.68 -8.15
C LEU A 116 19.45 -10.29 -7.43
N ALA A 117 20.09 -9.54 -6.51
CA ALA A 117 21.25 -9.99 -5.74
C ALA A 117 20.92 -11.10 -4.72
N ALA A 118 19.72 -11.09 -4.15
CA ALA A 118 19.33 -12.02 -3.09
C ALA A 118 18.84 -13.37 -3.65
N GLU A 119 19.17 -14.51 -3.04
CA GLU A 119 18.68 -15.82 -3.49
C GLU A 119 17.44 -16.26 -2.70
N SER A 120 16.40 -16.75 -3.39
CA SER A 120 15.15 -17.18 -2.74
C SER A 120 15.35 -18.34 -1.76
N SER A 121 16.38 -19.16 -1.95
CA SER A 121 16.76 -20.23 -1.03
C SER A 121 17.26 -19.73 0.33
N GLU A 122 17.72 -18.48 0.42
CA GLU A 122 18.27 -17.85 1.63
C GLU A 122 17.23 -17.04 2.40
N TYR A 123 15.99 -16.93 1.87
CA TYR A 123 14.91 -16.21 2.53
C TYR A 123 14.52 -16.88 3.86
N GLU A 124 14.67 -16.12 4.93
CA GLU A 124 14.16 -16.43 6.26
C GLU A 124 13.14 -15.34 6.67
N GLY A 125 11.88 -15.72 6.78
CA GLY A 125 10.81 -14.81 7.15
C GLY A 125 9.48 -15.55 7.32
N TRP A 126 8.49 -14.86 7.87
CA TRP A 126 7.21 -15.48 8.23
C TRP A 126 6.19 -15.49 7.10
N LEU A 127 6.33 -14.62 6.10
CA LEU A 127 5.53 -14.67 4.88
C LEU A 127 5.97 -15.83 3.98
N SER A 128 5.04 -16.31 3.15
CA SER A 128 5.34 -17.38 2.20
C SER A 128 6.36 -16.93 1.15
N ARG A 129 7.43 -17.72 1.01
CA ARG A 129 8.43 -17.58 -0.06
C ARG A 129 7.83 -17.60 -1.47
N SER A 130 6.62 -18.16 -1.65
CA SER A 130 5.94 -18.22 -2.95
C SER A 130 5.63 -16.86 -3.58
N TRP A 131 5.73 -15.76 -2.81
CA TRP A 131 5.62 -14.40 -3.31
C TRP A 131 6.86 -13.93 -4.07
N ILE A 132 8.02 -14.56 -3.88
CA ILE A 132 9.21 -14.29 -4.70
C ILE A 132 8.92 -14.77 -6.13
N GLN A 133 9.09 -13.87 -7.09
CA GLN A 133 8.65 -14.07 -8.46
C GLN A 133 9.75 -14.74 -9.30
N GLU A 134 9.81 -16.07 -9.23
CA GLU A 134 10.74 -16.89 -9.99
C GLU A 134 10.02 -18.02 -10.72
N GLU A 135 10.50 -18.34 -11.90
CA GLU A 135 10.06 -19.49 -12.69
C GLU A 135 11.25 -20.39 -13.02
N PHE A 136 11.04 -21.69 -12.95
CA PHE A 136 12.04 -22.72 -13.29
C PHE A 136 11.45 -23.63 -14.36
N ILE A 137 11.90 -23.49 -15.60
CA ILE A 137 11.22 -24.05 -16.78
C ILE A 137 12.18 -24.96 -17.55
N HIS A 138 11.73 -26.17 -17.86
CA HIS A 138 12.39 -27.06 -18.81
C HIS A 138 11.68 -26.94 -20.16
N ILE A 139 12.45 -26.65 -21.22
CA ILE A 139 11.95 -26.54 -22.59
C ILE A 139 12.58 -27.66 -23.40
N ASP A 140 11.74 -28.56 -23.93
CA ASP A 140 12.18 -29.74 -24.66
C ASP A 140 12.45 -29.47 -26.15
N GLU A 141 11.81 -28.43 -26.73
CA GLU A 141 11.88 -28.12 -28.16
C GLU A 141 12.06 -26.61 -28.42
N LEU A 142 12.96 -26.26 -29.34
CA LEU A 142 13.22 -24.90 -29.83
C LEU A 142 13.20 -24.88 -31.38
N PRO A 143 12.75 -23.79 -32.02
CA PRO A 143 12.32 -22.52 -31.42
C PRO A 143 10.92 -22.58 -30.79
N MET A 144 10.69 -21.73 -29.79
CA MET A 144 9.35 -21.55 -29.21
C MET A 144 9.14 -20.11 -28.72
N THR A 145 7.87 -19.80 -28.43
CA THR A 145 7.47 -18.57 -27.76
C THR A 145 7.01 -18.90 -26.35
N LEU A 146 7.74 -18.42 -25.35
CA LEU A 146 7.44 -18.63 -23.93
C LEU A 146 6.50 -17.53 -23.46
N GLU A 147 5.25 -17.91 -23.16
CA GLU A 147 4.24 -17.02 -22.58
C GLU A 147 3.93 -17.49 -21.15
N LEU A 148 4.27 -16.66 -20.16
CA LEU A 148 4.07 -17.00 -18.76
C LEU A 148 2.62 -16.74 -18.33
N PRO A 149 1.97 -17.67 -17.62
CA PRO A 149 0.55 -17.56 -17.29
C PRO A 149 0.27 -16.64 -16.08
N ARG A 150 1.29 -16.27 -15.30
CA ARG A 150 1.14 -15.43 -14.10
C ARG A 150 1.26 -13.95 -14.46
N ARG A 151 0.62 -13.11 -13.63
CA ARG A 151 0.92 -11.68 -13.55
C ARG A 151 2.13 -11.46 -12.65
N TYR A 152 3.05 -10.60 -13.06
CA TYR A 152 4.25 -10.22 -12.32
C TYR A 152 4.25 -8.71 -12.05
N SER A 153 5.01 -8.28 -11.04
CA SER A 153 5.30 -6.87 -10.71
C SER A 153 6.80 -6.65 -10.66
N PHE A 154 7.36 -5.83 -11.54
CA PHE A 154 8.81 -5.74 -11.72
C PHE A 154 9.23 -4.55 -12.59
N ARG A 155 10.52 -4.20 -12.52
CA ARG A 155 11.22 -3.44 -13.56
C ARG A 155 12.25 -4.29 -14.30
N TYR A 156 12.88 -5.23 -13.60
CA TYR A 156 13.98 -6.04 -14.12
C TYR A 156 13.56 -7.50 -14.30
N VAL A 157 14.07 -8.12 -15.37
CA VAL A 157 13.93 -9.57 -15.62
C VAL A 157 15.30 -10.19 -15.83
N GLU A 158 15.72 -11.07 -14.93
CA GLU A 158 16.89 -11.92 -15.14
C GLU A 158 16.49 -13.19 -15.89
N LEU A 159 17.19 -13.47 -16.99
CA LEU A 159 17.13 -14.71 -17.74
C LEU A 159 18.42 -15.48 -17.46
N LYS A 160 18.33 -16.57 -16.69
CA LYS A 160 19.48 -17.41 -16.31
C LYS A 160 19.36 -18.78 -16.92
N VAL A 161 20.29 -19.12 -17.81
CA VAL A 161 20.41 -20.47 -18.36
C VAL A 161 21.03 -21.35 -17.28
N ILE A 162 20.20 -22.10 -16.55
CA ILE A 162 20.69 -23.03 -15.53
C ILE A 162 21.46 -24.16 -16.21
N ASP A 163 20.91 -24.74 -17.29
CA ASP A 163 21.59 -25.80 -18.01
C ASP A 163 21.26 -25.85 -19.50
N THR A 164 22.29 -26.17 -20.29
CA THR A 164 22.24 -26.64 -21.68
C THR A 164 23.39 -27.64 -21.88
N SER A 165 23.33 -28.44 -22.96
CA SER A 165 24.51 -29.22 -23.34
C SER A 165 25.60 -28.30 -23.93
N PRO A 166 26.88 -28.72 -23.94
CA PRO A 166 27.95 -27.93 -24.58
C PRO A 166 27.79 -27.76 -26.10
N LYS A 167 26.90 -28.53 -26.76
CA LYS A 167 26.81 -28.58 -28.23
C LYS A 167 26.04 -27.43 -28.86
N TRP A 168 25.21 -26.73 -28.10
CA TRP A 168 24.33 -25.66 -28.59
C TRP A 168 24.18 -24.56 -27.53
N GLN A 169 23.59 -23.42 -27.91
CA GLN A 169 23.39 -22.24 -27.06
C GLN A 169 21.98 -21.68 -27.25
N ALA A 170 21.38 -21.13 -26.20
CA ALA A 170 20.09 -20.46 -26.26
C ALA A 170 20.23 -19.03 -26.82
N VAL A 171 19.25 -18.60 -27.59
CA VAL A 171 19.13 -17.24 -28.15
C VAL A 171 17.76 -16.70 -27.75
N PHE A 172 17.74 -15.49 -27.19
CA PHE A 172 16.51 -14.82 -26.78
C PHE A 172 16.18 -13.67 -27.74
N TYR A 173 14.90 -13.42 -28.02
CA TYR A 173 14.48 -12.24 -28.78
C TYR A 173 13.01 -11.89 -28.52
N ASN A 174 12.58 -10.69 -28.91
CA ASN A 174 11.23 -10.16 -28.68
C ASN A 174 10.67 -10.31 -27.24
N PRO A 175 11.41 -9.95 -26.18
CA PRO A 175 10.83 -9.84 -24.85
C PRO A 175 9.75 -8.76 -24.82
N VAL A 176 8.57 -9.13 -24.32
CA VAL A 176 7.38 -8.26 -24.28
C VAL A 176 6.69 -8.42 -22.94
N VAL A 177 6.23 -7.30 -22.39
CA VAL A 177 5.28 -7.26 -21.30
C VAL A 177 3.94 -6.76 -21.81
N THR A 178 2.88 -7.47 -21.47
CA THR A 178 1.53 -6.91 -21.56
C THR A 178 1.20 -6.35 -20.19
N SER A 179 1.46 -5.05 -19.98
CA SER A 179 1.19 -4.39 -18.70
C SER A 179 -0.31 -4.13 -18.56
N GLU A 180 -0.83 -4.18 -17.34
CA GLU A 180 -2.25 -4.03 -17.05
C GLU A 180 -2.53 -3.22 -15.78
N ASN A 181 -3.54 -2.35 -15.85
CA ASN A 181 -4.13 -1.62 -14.72
C ASN A 181 -5.51 -1.05 -15.11
N SER A 182 -6.30 -0.59 -14.13
CA SER A 182 -7.57 0.10 -14.35
C SER A 182 -7.44 1.64 -14.42
N ALA A 183 -6.27 2.18 -14.07
CA ALA A 183 -5.98 3.60 -14.11
C ALA A 183 -5.97 4.18 -15.55
N ASP A 184 -6.06 5.51 -15.67
CA ASP A 184 -5.90 6.22 -16.94
C ASP A 184 -4.90 7.35 -16.83
N MET A 185 -3.63 7.06 -17.10
CA MET A 185 -2.57 8.07 -17.08
C MET A 185 -2.84 9.22 -18.08
N THR A 186 -3.64 9.01 -19.12
CA THR A 186 -3.96 10.06 -20.11
C THR A 186 -5.01 11.06 -19.61
N LYS A 187 -5.77 10.71 -18.56
CA LYS A 187 -6.81 11.58 -17.98
C LYS A 187 -6.31 12.44 -16.84
N VAL A 188 -5.13 12.14 -16.29
CA VAL A 188 -4.56 12.89 -15.18
C VAL A 188 -3.98 14.20 -15.69
N LYS A 189 -4.52 15.32 -15.19
CA LYS A 189 -3.92 16.64 -15.40
C LYS A 189 -2.81 16.84 -14.38
N LYS A 190 -1.55 16.73 -14.82
CA LYS A 190 -0.39 16.97 -13.95
C LYS A 190 -0.36 18.45 -13.55
N PRO A 191 -0.28 18.77 -12.24
CA PRO A 191 -0.12 20.15 -11.79
C PRO A 191 1.28 20.67 -12.13
N GLU A 192 1.43 22.00 -12.15
CA GLU A 192 2.74 22.66 -12.21
C GLU A 192 3.29 22.75 -10.78
N ILE A 193 4.36 21.99 -10.50
CA ILE A 193 5.06 22.00 -9.21
C ILE A 193 6.46 22.55 -9.44
N GLU A 194 6.76 23.72 -8.88
CA GLU A 194 8.05 24.40 -9.09
C GLU A 194 9.23 23.68 -8.44
N ASP A 195 9.00 23.04 -7.29
CA ASP A 195 10.02 22.28 -6.58
C ASP A 195 10.25 20.92 -7.25
N GLU A 196 11.41 20.76 -7.89
CA GLU A 196 11.75 19.55 -8.67
C GLU A 196 11.67 18.26 -7.85
N LYS A 197 11.98 18.32 -6.54
CA LYS A 197 11.92 17.14 -5.67
C LYS A 197 10.47 16.77 -5.35
N LEU A 198 9.61 17.76 -5.10
CA LEU A 198 8.17 17.52 -4.93
C LEU A 198 7.50 17.07 -6.23
N ASP A 199 7.88 17.61 -7.39
CA ASP A 199 7.38 17.12 -8.68
C ASP A 199 7.75 15.65 -8.86
N ARG A 200 9.01 15.28 -8.61
CA ARG A 200 9.43 13.88 -8.71
C ARG A 200 8.68 12.98 -7.74
N ILE A 201 8.46 13.43 -6.50
CA ILE A 201 7.62 12.72 -5.51
C ILE A 201 6.19 12.52 -6.04
N TYR A 202 5.60 13.55 -6.64
CA TYR A 202 4.28 13.48 -7.25
C TYR A 202 4.23 12.45 -8.38
N GLN A 203 5.22 12.46 -9.30
CA GLN A 203 5.25 11.51 -10.43
C GLN A 203 5.36 10.05 -9.96
N VAL A 204 6.22 9.77 -8.98
CA VAL A 204 6.40 8.43 -8.40
C VAL A 204 5.15 7.98 -7.64
N GLY A 205 4.53 8.89 -6.88
CA GLY A 205 3.24 8.62 -6.23
C GLY A 205 2.15 8.26 -7.24
N LEU A 206 2.03 9.03 -8.32
CA LEU A 206 1.04 8.78 -9.37
C LEU A 206 1.24 7.40 -10.03
N LYS A 207 2.50 7.04 -10.32
CA LYS A 207 2.86 5.73 -10.88
C LYS A 207 2.53 4.59 -9.90
N THR A 208 2.84 4.77 -8.63
CA THR A 208 2.55 3.79 -7.56
C THR A 208 1.04 3.50 -7.49
N LEU A 209 0.21 4.55 -7.46
CA LEU A 209 -1.24 4.39 -7.44
C LEU A 209 -1.75 3.69 -8.70
N ALA A 210 -1.26 4.10 -9.88
CA ALA A 210 -1.69 3.51 -11.15
C ALA A 210 -1.47 2.00 -11.22
N ASP A 211 -0.33 1.52 -10.74
CA ASP A 211 0.05 0.11 -10.80
C ASP A 211 -0.71 -0.75 -9.76
N CYS A 212 -1.12 -0.15 -8.64
CA CYS A 212 -1.99 -0.77 -7.63
C CYS A 212 -3.49 -0.75 -7.98
N MET A 213 -3.92 0.14 -8.89
CA MET A 213 -5.29 0.16 -9.40
C MET A 213 -5.53 -0.97 -10.39
N GLN A 214 -6.21 -2.03 -9.95
CA GLN A 214 -6.50 -3.24 -10.73
C GLN A 214 -8.01 -3.52 -10.74
N ASP A 215 -8.44 -4.77 -10.56
CA ASP A 215 -9.86 -5.14 -10.38
C ASP A 215 -10.46 -4.55 -9.07
N VAL A 216 -9.57 -4.19 -8.15
CA VAL A 216 -9.75 -3.49 -6.89
C VAL A 216 -8.56 -2.54 -6.69
N PHE A 217 -8.58 -1.72 -5.65
CA PHE A 217 -7.36 -1.09 -5.13
C PHE A 217 -6.53 -2.16 -4.41
N GLU A 218 -5.53 -2.72 -5.09
CA GLU A 218 -4.58 -3.64 -4.45
C GLU A 218 -3.65 -2.85 -3.54
N ASP A 219 -3.23 -3.43 -2.42
CA ASP A 219 -2.18 -2.88 -1.55
C ASP A 219 -0.85 -2.77 -2.31
N GLY A 220 -0.39 -3.88 -2.89
CA GLY A 220 0.79 -3.97 -3.75
C GLY A 220 0.66 -5.06 -4.82
N PRO A 221 1.09 -4.81 -6.08
CA PRO A 221 0.85 -5.70 -7.21
C PRO A 221 1.77 -6.93 -7.25
N LYS A 222 2.93 -6.89 -6.57
CA LYS A 222 3.75 -8.08 -6.30
C LYS A 222 3.08 -8.93 -5.23
N ARG A 223 2.80 -8.29 -4.10
CA ARG A 223 2.22 -8.81 -2.86
C ARG A 223 1.57 -7.63 -2.13
N ASP A 224 0.42 -7.80 -1.50
CA ASP A 224 -0.39 -9.02 -1.39
C ASP A 224 -1.35 -9.26 -2.57
N ARG A 225 -1.42 -8.31 -3.51
CA ARG A 225 -2.40 -8.27 -4.62
C ARG A 225 -3.84 -8.25 -4.09
N ARG A 226 -4.06 -7.59 -2.96
CA ARG A 226 -5.28 -7.74 -2.18
C ARG A 226 -5.85 -6.40 -1.76
N LEU A 227 -7.17 -6.37 -1.59
CA LEU A 227 -7.86 -5.19 -1.11
C LEU A 227 -7.83 -5.18 0.43
N TRP A 228 -7.03 -4.27 0.99
CA TRP A 228 -6.96 -3.99 2.43
C TRP A 228 -7.65 -2.65 2.74
N LEU A 229 -8.36 -2.58 3.86
CA LEU A 229 -9.25 -1.46 4.15
C LEU A 229 -8.50 -0.18 4.57
N GLY A 230 -7.39 -0.32 5.33
CA GLY A 230 -6.50 0.79 5.66
C GLY A 230 -5.85 1.40 4.41
N ASP A 231 -5.36 0.55 3.50
CA ASP A 231 -4.84 0.94 2.20
C ASP A 231 -5.90 1.62 1.33
N LEU A 232 -7.10 1.04 1.24
CA LEU A 232 -8.20 1.58 0.44
C LEU A 232 -8.49 3.05 0.79
N ARG A 233 -8.53 3.39 2.09
CA ARG A 233 -8.78 4.76 2.53
C ARG A 233 -7.76 5.74 1.92
N LEU A 234 -6.48 5.43 2.04
CA LEU A 234 -5.41 6.29 1.53
C LEU A 234 -5.37 6.32 0.00
N GLN A 235 -5.60 5.18 -0.64
CA GLN A 235 -5.69 5.07 -2.09
C GLN A 235 -6.87 5.88 -2.65
N ALA A 236 -8.02 5.89 -1.96
CA ALA A 236 -9.19 6.66 -2.37
C ALA A 236 -8.89 8.17 -2.36
N LEU A 237 -8.24 8.68 -1.31
CA LEU A 237 -7.82 10.08 -1.23
C LEU A 237 -6.87 10.47 -2.38
N ALA A 238 -5.85 9.65 -2.62
CA ALA A 238 -4.92 9.85 -3.73
C ALA A 238 -5.63 9.76 -5.09
N ASN A 239 -6.60 8.85 -5.23
CA ASN A 239 -7.42 8.69 -6.43
C ASN A 239 -8.27 9.93 -6.71
N TYR A 240 -8.98 10.50 -5.74
CA TYR A 240 -9.81 11.71 -5.95
C TYR A 240 -8.97 12.89 -6.44
N ALA A 241 -7.73 13.01 -5.96
CA ALA A 241 -6.81 14.05 -6.39
C ALA A 241 -6.23 13.81 -7.79
N THR A 242 -6.38 12.61 -8.38
CA THR A 242 -5.66 12.21 -9.61
C THR A 242 -6.56 11.56 -10.67
N PHE A 243 -6.82 10.25 -10.58
CA PHE A 243 -7.57 9.48 -11.58
C PHE A 243 -9.09 9.62 -11.46
N ASP A 244 -9.55 10.00 -10.27
CA ASP A 244 -10.94 10.22 -9.89
C ASP A 244 -11.88 9.06 -10.27
N ASN A 245 -11.41 7.82 -10.14
CA ASN A 245 -12.19 6.61 -10.43
C ASN A 245 -13.07 6.24 -9.22
N LYS A 246 -14.16 6.99 -9.05
CA LYS A 246 -15.12 6.76 -7.95
C LYS A 246 -15.81 5.40 -8.02
N GLU A 247 -16.02 4.85 -9.22
CA GLU A 247 -16.63 3.53 -9.42
C GLU A 247 -15.78 2.44 -8.77
N LEU A 248 -14.44 2.51 -8.89
CA LEU A 248 -13.55 1.57 -8.22
C LEU A 248 -13.65 1.67 -6.68
N VAL A 249 -13.78 2.89 -6.13
CA VAL A 249 -13.97 3.06 -4.68
C VAL A 249 -15.31 2.46 -4.24
N ARG A 250 -16.39 2.73 -4.98
CA ARG A 250 -17.72 2.15 -4.75
C ARG A 250 -17.66 0.63 -4.74
N ARG A 251 -17.02 0.02 -5.75
CA ARG A 251 -16.81 -1.43 -5.81
C ARG A 251 -16.16 -1.96 -4.55
N CYS A 252 -15.07 -1.35 -4.11
CA CYS A 252 -14.33 -1.80 -2.93
C CYS A 252 -15.18 -1.69 -1.65
N LEU A 253 -15.93 -0.61 -1.47
CA LEU A 253 -16.87 -0.47 -0.36
C LEU A 253 -17.98 -1.53 -0.38
N TYR A 254 -18.59 -1.80 -1.54
CA TYR A 254 -19.60 -2.86 -1.65
C TYR A 254 -19.03 -4.27 -1.37
N LEU A 255 -17.77 -4.54 -1.74
CA LEU A 255 -17.12 -5.82 -1.44
C LEU A 255 -17.00 -6.04 0.07
N PHE A 256 -16.52 -5.05 0.83
CA PHE A 256 -16.44 -5.15 2.29
C PHE A 256 -17.83 -5.26 2.93
N ALA A 257 -18.79 -4.42 2.51
CA ALA A 257 -20.13 -4.43 3.08
C ALA A 257 -20.91 -5.72 2.76
N GLY A 258 -20.67 -6.30 1.59
CA GLY A 258 -21.34 -7.52 1.12
C GLY A 258 -20.81 -8.81 1.74
N MET A 259 -19.74 -8.77 2.54
CA MET A 259 -19.05 -9.95 3.08
C MET A 259 -18.73 -9.84 4.58
N THR A 260 -19.66 -9.34 5.37
CA THR A 260 -19.49 -9.22 6.83
C THR A 260 -19.66 -10.55 7.55
N THR A 261 -19.17 -10.65 8.78
CA THR A 261 -19.49 -11.78 9.66
C THR A 261 -20.96 -11.72 10.12
N GLU A 262 -21.51 -12.82 10.65
CA GLU A 262 -22.88 -12.83 11.19
C GLU A 262 -23.10 -11.84 12.35
N ASP A 263 -22.08 -11.60 13.17
CA ASP A 263 -22.08 -10.58 14.22
C ASP A 263 -21.84 -9.16 13.68
N GLY A 264 -21.59 -9.02 12.38
CA GLY A 264 -21.57 -7.79 11.61
C GLY A 264 -20.22 -7.09 11.51
N ARG A 265 -19.10 -7.75 11.86
CA ARG A 265 -17.75 -7.20 11.68
C ARG A 265 -17.33 -7.24 10.21
N ILE A 266 -16.53 -6.25 9.82
CA ILE A 266 -15.86 -6.20 8.52
C ILE A 266 -14.45 -6.76 8.67
N SER A 267 -14.05 -7.64 7.75
CA SER A 267 -12.68 -8.14 7.65
C SER A 267 -11.71 -7.04 7.27
N ALA A 268 -10.46 -7.11 7.75
CA ALA A 268 -9.42 -6.16 7.40
C ALA A 268 -9.07 -6.16 5.90
N ASN A 269 -9.30 -7.29 5.23
CA ASN A 269 -9.06 -7.46 3.80
C ASN A 269 -10.01 -8.48 3.15
N VAL A 270 -10.09 -8.45 1.82
CA VAL A 270 -10.93 -9.35 1.03
C VAL A 270 -10.21 -9.84 -0.23
N PHE A 271 -10.54 -11.07 -0.64
CA PHE A 271 -10.13 -11.68 -1.90
C PHE A 271 -11.24 -11.54 -2.94
N VAL A 272 -10.86 -11.36 -4.21
CA VAL A 272 -11.81 -11.29 -5.35
C VAL A 272 -11.58 -12.39 -6.39
N LYS A 273 -10.63 -13.29 -6.16
CA LYS A 273 -10.29 -14.41 -7.06
C LYS A 273 -10.06 -15.70 -6.26
N PRO A 274 -10.50 -16.86 -6.79
CA PRO A 274 -11.35 -17.04 -7.98
C PRO A 274 -12.80 -16.61 -7.77
N LYS A 275 -13.18 -16.24 -6.55
CA LYS A 275 -14.47 -15.68 -6.16
C LYS A 275 -14.25 -14.67 -5.02
N ASN A 276 -15.26 -13.86 -4.73
CA ASN A 276 -15.24 -12.94 -3.59
C ASN A 276 -15.27 -13.75 -2.29
N ILE A 277 -14.28 -13.54 -1.42
CA ILE A 277 -14.14 -14.21 -0.12
C ILE A 277 -13.56 -13.17 0.88
N PRO A 278 -14.19 -12.95 2.03
CA PRO A 278 -13.59 -12.15 3.09
C PRO A 278 -12.50 -12.94 3.81
N ASP A 279 -11.47 -12.25 4.29
CA ASP A 279 -10.48 -12.86 5.17
C ASP A 279 -11.02 -13.01 6.60
N ASP A 280 -10.39 -13.84 7.42
CA ASP A 280 -10.75 -14.02 8.82
C ASP A 280 -9.91 -13.17 9.79
N THR A 281 -9.20 -12.18 9.25
CA THR A 281 -8.44 -11.16 9.97
C THR A 281 -9.29 -9.92 10.27
N PHE A 282 -9.28 -9.48 11.52
CA PHE A 282 -9.98 -8.28 11.99
C PHE A 282 -8.98 -7.31 12.64
N LEU A 283 -9.02 -6.04 12.23
CA LEU A 283 -8.23 -4.95 12.82
C LEU A 283 -9.16 -3.81 13.22
N PHE A 284 -8.97 -3.31 14.43
CA PHE A 284 -9.87 -2.35 15.08
C PHE A 284 -10.20 -1.17 14.17
N GLU A 285 -9.18 -0.39 13.81
CA GLU A 285 -9.36 0.85 13.06
C GLU A 285 -9.61 0.63 11.57
N TYR A 286 -9.23 -0.53 11.02
CA TYR A 286 -9.55 -0.85 9.62
C TYR A 286 -11.06 -0.88 9.43
N SER A 287 -11.80 -1.51 10.35
CA SER A 287 -13.27 -1.48 10.29
C SER A 287 -13.85 -0.07 10.35
N LEU A 288 -13.25 0.80 11.16
CA LEU A 288 -13.63 2.21 11.27
C LEU A 288 -13.33 2.97 9.97
N PHE A 289 -12.23 2.66 9.29
CA PHE A 289 -11.90 3.29 8.01
C PHE A 289 -12.85 2.94 6.87
N PHE A 290 -13.72 1.93 7.02
CA PHE A 290 -14.88 1.79 6.13
C PHE A 290 -15.77 3.05 6.16
N ILE A 291 -16.01 3.58 7.37
CA ILE A 291 -16.82 4.78 7.60
C ILE A 291 -16.12 6.01 7.02
N SER A 292 -14.82 6.18 7.31
CA SER A 292 -14.02 7.27 6.75
C SER A 292 -14.02 7.24 5.23
N THR A 293 -13.84 6.07 4.61
CA THR A 293 -13.82 5.93 3.16
C THR A 293 -15.19 6.27 2.53
N LEU A 294 -16.30 5.88 3.16
CA LEU A 294 -17.65 6.27 2.68
C LEU A 294 -17.89 7.78 2.86
N TYR A 295 -17.44 8.35 3.98
CA TYR A 295 -17.53 9.80 4.23
C TYR A 295 -16.75 10.58 3.17
N ASP A 296 -15.48 10.25 2.95
CA ASP A 296 -14.62 10.93 1.97
C ASP A 296 -15.15 10.74 0.54
N LEU A 297 -15.70 9.57 0.21
CA LEU A 297 -16.39 9.35 -1.07
C LEU A 297 -17.59 10.27 -1.25
N ASN A 298 -18.40 10.47 -0.20
CA ASN A 298 -19.55 11.35 -0.25
C ASN A 298 -19.14 12.82 -0.31
N GLU A 299 -18.05 13.23 0.36
CA GLU A 299 -17.53 14.60 0.25
C GLU A 299 -17.03 14.88 -1.18
N ALA A 300 -16.26 13.96 -1.77
CA ALA A 300 -15.74 14.10 -3.13
C ALA A 300 -16.83 13.96 -4.21
N HIS A 301 -17.77 13.02 -4.02
CA HIS A 301 -18.84 12.69 -4.97
C HIS A 301 -20.17 12.45 -4.25
N PRO A 302 -20.89 13.51 -3.84
CA PRO A 302 -22.14 13.39 -3.09
C PRO A 302 -23.15 12.46 -3.77
N ASP A 303 -23.51 11.39 -3.07
CA ASP A 303 -24.47 10.40 -3.56
C ASP A 303 -25.21 9.78 -2.36
N ILE A 304 -26.36 10.37 -2.04
CA ILE A 304 -27.18 9.93 -0.91
C ILE A 304 -27.64 8.47 -1.03
N LYS A 305 -27.71 7.92 -2.25
CA LYS A 305 -28.16 6.55 -2.46
C LYS A 305 -27.14 5.57 -1.88
N ILE A 306 -25.85 5.70 -2.25
CA ILE A 306 -24.82 4.80 -1.72
C ILE A 306 -24.62 5.00 -0.21
N VAL A 307 -24.74 6.24 0.29
CA VAL A 307 -24.72 6.50 1.73
C VAL A 307 -25.82 5.69 2.42
N LYS A 308 -27.06 5.77 1.96
CA LYS A 308 -28.17 5.00 2.56
C LYS A 308 -28.01 3.49 2.42
N GLU A 309 -27.42 3.00 1.33
CA GLU A 309 -27.17 1.56 1.12
C GLU A 309 -26.07 1.00 2.03
N LEU A 310 -25.02 1.78 2.30
CA LEU A 310 -23.85 1.34 3.08
C LEU A 310 -23.86 1.79 4.54
N TYR A 311 -24.71 2.76 4.90
CA TYR A 311 -24.84 3.26 6.28
C TYR A 311 -25.14 2.17 7.31
N PRO A 312 -25.99 1.15 7.06
CA PRO A 312 -26.21 0.07 8.03
C PRO A 312 -24.91 -0.64 8.43
N THR A 313 -24.00 -0.83 7.49
CA THR A 313 -22.67 -1.41 7.72
C THR A 313 -21.80 -0.47 8.57
N CYS A 314 -21.80 0.83 8.28
CA CYS A 314 -21.11 1.85 9.08
C CYS A 314 -21.63 1.87 10.53
N LYS A 315 -22.95 1.91 10.70
CA LYS A 315 -23.62 1.92 12.00
C LYS A 315 -23.21 0.71 12.82
N LYS A 316 -23.20 -0.47 12.19
CA LYS A 316 -22.79 -1.71 12.84
C LYS A 316 -21.33 -1.68 13.32
N GLN A 317 -20.39 -1.16 12.51
CA GLN A 317 -18.99 -1.03 12.94
C GLN A 317 -18.85 -0.05 14.11
N MET A 318 -19.57 1.07 14.06
CA MET A 318 -19.53 2.07 15.13
C MET A 318 -20.13 1.52 16.42
N ASP A 319 -21.25 0.81 16.36
CA ASP A 319 -21.86 0.17 17.54
C ASP A 319 -20.94 -0.86 18.20
N ILE A 320 -20.26 -1.70 17.40
CA ILE A 320 -19.26 -2.66 17.91
C ILE A 320 -18.12 -1.91 18.60
N THR A 321 -17.59 -0.87 17.93
CA THR A 321 -16.48 -0.05 18.44
C THR A 321 -16.85 0.63 19.76
N LEU A 322 -18.03 1.25 19.86
CA LEU A 322 -18.46 1.91 21.08
C LEU A 322 -18.64 0.93 22.25
N GLY A 323 -18.90 -0.35 21.97
CA GLY A 323 -18.90 -1.41 22.97
C GLY A 323 -17.53 -1.70 23.61
N MET A 324 -16.44 -1.18 23.03
CA MET A 324 -15.08 -1.31 23.53
C MET A 324 -14.63 -0.14 24.41
N PHE A 325 -15.54 0.80 24.73
CA PHE A 325 -15.24 1.92 25.63
C PHE A 325 -15.87 1.69 27.00
N ASP A 326 -15.11 2.02 28.07
CA ASP A 326 -15.63 1.98 29.44
C ASP A 326 -16.57 3.16 29.74
N GLU A 327 -17.18 3.17 30.93
CA GLU A 327 -18.10 4.23 31.35
C GLU A 327 -17.46 5.63 31.46
N ASN A 328 -16.14 5.72 31.45
CA ASN A 328 -15.39 6.98 31.50
C ASN A 328 -14.97 7.46 30.10
N GLY A 329 -15.24 6.68 29.05
CA GLY A 329 -14.84 6.98 27.69
C GLY A 329 -13.42 6.53 27.34
N LYS A 330 -12.85 5.56 28.06
CA LYS A 330 -11.55 4.98 27.76
C LYS A 330 -11.68 3.78 26.83
N LEU A 331 -10.88 3.73 25.77
CA LEU A 331 -10.74 2.54 24.93
C LEU A 331 -10.14 1.36 25.73
N MET A 332 -10.84 0.24 25.68
CA MET A 332 -10.41 -1.05 26.22
C MET A 332 -9.91 -1.90 25.06
N VAL A 333 -8.58 -1.94 24.90
CA VAL A 333 -7.93 -2.71 23.83
C VAL A 333 -8.20 -4.20 24.01
N ASP A 334 -8.61 -4.84 22.92
CA ASP A 334 -8.80 -6.28 22.82
C ASP A 334 -7.66 -6.89 21.99
N GLU A 335 -7.03 -7.94 22.50
CA GLU A 335 -5.95 -8.64 21.79
C GLU A 335 -6.48 -9.42 20.57
N ASP A 336 -7.74 -9.86 20.62
CA ASP A 336 -8.40 -10.56 19.50
C ASP A 336 -8.88 -9.57 18.42
N TYR A 337 -8.91 -8.26 18.73
CA TYR A 337 -9.23 -7.20 17.78
C TYR A 337 -8.24 -6.04 17.90
N PRO A 338 -6.98 -6.26 17.47
CA PRO A 338 -5.89 -5.36 17.78
C PRO A 338 -5.99 -4.04 17.01
N VAL A 339 -5.50 -2.98 17.65
CA VAL A 339 -5.26 -1.67 17.02
C VAL A 339 -3.96 -1.74 16.23
N PHE A 340 -4.01 -1.54 14.90
CA PHE A 340 -2.85 -1.72 14.03
C PHE A 340 -1.96 -0.46 13.95
N VAL A 341 -2.44 0.72 13.55
CA VAL A 341 -1.73 2.03 13.43
C VAL A 341 -0.52 2.05 12.48
N ASP A 342 0.41 1.13 12.65
CA ASP A 342 1.66 0.99 11.91
C ASP A 342 2.22 -0.44 12.10
N TRP A 343 3.09 -0.89 11.18
CA TRP A 343 3.78 -2.19 11.32
C TRP A 343 4.73 -2.27 12.52
N SER A 344 5.14 -1.14 13.09
CA SER A 344 5.96 -1.12 14.29
C SER A 344 5.19 -1.61 15.52
N ASN A 345 5.89 -2.40 16.35
CA ASN A 345 5.40 -2.87 17.65
C ASN A 345 6.19 -2.23 18.81
N GLU A 346 6.92 -1.16 18.53
CA GLU A 346 7.84 -0.51 19.47
C GLU A 346 7.21 0.66 20.24
N PHE A 347 5.92 0.90 20.07
CA PHE A 347 5.17 1.95 20.78
C PHE A 347 3.75 1.48 21.13
N ASN A 348 3.18 2.03 22.21
CA ASN A 348 1.81 1.75 22.61
C ASN A 348 0.80 2.49 21.71
N LYS A 349 -0.22 1.75 21.23
CA LYS A 349 -1.21 2.17 20.24
C LYS A 349 -2.57 2.57 20.84
N ASP A 350 -2.78 2.47 22.15
CA ASP A 350 -4.07 2.70 22.81
C ASP A 350 -4.65 4.11 22.55
N THR A 351 -3.79 5.13 22.62
CA THR A 351 -4.17 6.54 22.54
C THR A 351 -4.35 6.95 21.09
N ALA A 352 -3.60 6.34 20.17
CA ALA A 352 -3.87 6.43 18.75
C ALA A 352 -5.26 5.85 18.43
N GLY A 353 -5.59 4.64 18.92
CA GLY A 353 -6.91 4.02 18.74
C GLY A 353 -8.08 4.83 19.33
N GLN A 354 -7.87 5.43 20.52
CA GLN A 354 -8.80 6.40 21.11
C GLN A 354 -9.07 7.57 20.14
N ALA A 355 -8.00 8.15 19.59
CA ALA A 355 -8.08 9.30 18.71
C ALA A 355 -8.68 8.96 17.32
N GLU A 356 -8.30 7.82 16.74
CA GLU A 356 -8.89 7.29 15.51
C GLU A 356 -10.40 7.11 15.66
N THR A 357 -10.87 6.64 16.82
CA THR A 357 -12.31 6.54 17.11
C THR A 357 -12.97 7.91 17.12
N ILE A 358 -12.39 8.92 17.79
CA ILE A 358 -12.92 10.29 17.79
C ILE A 358 -12.97 10.86 16.36
N TYR A 359 -11.91 10.63 15.58
CA TYR A 359 -11.82 11.07 14.19
C TYR A 359 -12.95 10.46 13.34
N VAL A 360 -13.11 9.14 13.38
CA VAL A 360 -14.14 8.43 12.59
C VAL A 360 -15.55 8.71 13.11
N LEU A 361 -15.75 8.84 14.43
CA LEU A 361 -17.06 9.09 15.01
C LEU A 361 -17.62 10.46 14.60
N LYS A 362 -16.76 11.47 14.41
CA LYS A 362 -17.17 12.76 13.82
C LYS A 362 -17.69 12.58 12.39
N GLN A 363 -16.99 11.81 11.56
CA GLN A 363 -17.41 11.51 10.19
C GLN A 363 -18.69 10.68 10.15
N PHE A 364 -18.80 9.70 11.05
CA PHE A 364 -19.97 8.87 11.22
C PHE A 364 -21.22 9.70 11.53
N ILE A 365 -21.12 10.67 12.44
CA ILE A 365 -22.22 11.57 12.80
C ILE A 365 -22.74 12.36 11.58
N GLU A 366 -21.85 12.80 10.68
CA GLU A 366 -22.27 13.46 9.44
C GLU A 366 -23.01 12.48 8.49
N LEU A 367 -22.51 11.25 8.35
CA LEU A 367 -23.23 10.20 7.60
C LEU A 367 -24.58 9.83 8.26
N ALA A 368 -24.65 9.81 9.58
CA ALA A 368 -25.86 9.52 10.35
C ALA A 368 -26.94 10.58 10.15
N LYS A 369 -26.54 11.86 10.07
CA LYS A 369 -27.45 12.97 9.69
C LYS A 369 -28.01 12.77 8.29
N LEU A 370 -27.17 12.40 7.32
CA LEU A 370 -27.60 12.13 5.94
C LEU A 370 -28.51 10.90 5.85
N ALA A 371 -28.24 9.87 6.64
CA ALA A 371 -29.04 8.66 6.72
C ALA A 371 -30.34 8.83 7.53
N GLU A 372 -30.51 9.96 8.22
CA GLU A 372 -31.66 10.27 9.09
C GLU A 372 -31.78 9.26 10.26
N ASP A 373 -30.65 8.91 10.89
CA ASP A 373 -30.62 7.94 12.00
C ASP A 373 -31.32 8.48 13.26
N GLU A 374 -32.31 7.74 13.76
CA GLU A 374 -33.06 8.06 14.97
C GLU A 374 -32.20 7.99 16.25
N GLU A 375 -31.07 7.26 16.21
CA GLU A 375 -30.13 7.13 17.32
C GLU A 375 -29.00 8.17 17.30
N LEU A 376 -29.07 9.21 16.46
CA LEU A 376 -28.01 10.23 16.31
C LEU A 376 -27.47 10.76 17.66
N ALA A 377 -28.36 11.05 18.61
CA ALA A 377 -28.00 11.57 19.93
C ALA A 377 -27.06 10.64 20.72
N LYS A 378 -27.22 9.31 20.60
CA LYS A 378 -26.34 8.32 21.25
C LYS A 378 -24.88 8.51 20.82
N TYR A 379 -24.66 8.76 19.53
CA TYR A 379 -23.33 8.91 18.96
C TYR A 379 -22.72 10.27 19.30
N GLU A 380 -23.53 11.33 19.35
CA GLU A 380 -23.11 12.64 19.82
C GLU A 380 -22.67 12.59 21.30
N GLU A 381 -23.45 11.93 22.17
CA GLU A 381 -23.10 11.71 23.58
C GLU A 381 -21.81 10.88 23.74
N ALA A 382 -21.65 9.82 22.94
CA ALA A 382 -20.43 9.01 22.93
C ALA A 382 -19.21 9.84 22.49
N LEU A 383 -19.35 10.69 21.47
CA LEU A 383 -18.28 11.58 21.02
C LEU A 383 -17.86 12.54 22.12
N GLU A 384 -18.82 13.13 22.84
CA GLU A 384 -18.55 14.01 23.98
C GLU A 384 -17.79 13.28 25.08
N LEU A 385 -18.24 12.08 25.48
CA LEU A 385 -17.61 11.28 26.53
C LEU A 385 -16.17 10.88 26.19
N ILE A 386 -15.96 10.30 25.00
CA ILE A 386 -14.65 9.81 24.54
C ILE A 386 -13.67 10.98 24.34
N SER A 387 -14.16 12.11 23.81
CA SER A 387 -13.35 13.34 23.68
C SER A 387 -13.02 13.95 25.04
N PHE A 388 -13.95 13.90 25.99
CA PHE A 388 -13.73 14.37 27.36
C PHE A 388 -12.63 13.55 28.05
N TYR A 389 -12.66 12.23 27.92
CA TYR A 389 -11.59 11.37 28.44
C TYR A 389 -10.22 11.75 27.86
N ALA A 390 -10.13 11.87 26.53
CA ALA A 390 -8.88 12.23 25.86
C ALA A 390 -8.32 13.56 26.38
N LYS A 391 -9.16 14.60 26.50
CA LYS A 391 -8.76 15.93 26.98
C LYS A 391 -8.31 15.94 28.44
N ASN A 392 -9.01 15.23 29.31
CA ASN A 392 -8.85 15.41 30.76
C ASN A 392 -7.98 14.33 31.41
N GLN A 393 -7.81 13.17 30.76
CA GLN A 393 -7.06 12.04 31.31
C GLN A 393 -5.78 11.74 30.53
N LEU A 394 -5.77 12.00 29.22
CA LEU A 394 -4.60 11.69 28.38
C LEU A 394 -3.71 12.91 28.11
N TYR A 395 -4.25 14.13 28.09
CA TYR A 395 -3.44 15.32 27.83
C TYR A 395 -2.63 15.75 29.06
N ASN A 396 -1.32 15.92 28.88
CA ASN A 396 -0.41 16.47 29.88
C ASN A 396 -0.10 17.94 29.58
N GLU A 397 -0.60 18.86 30.41
CA GLU A 397 -0.42 20.31 30.21
C GLU A 397 1.05 20.78 30.25
N GLU A 398 1.90 20.16 31.09
CA GLU A 398 3.30 20.55 31.23
C GLU A 398 4.11 20.17 29.99
N LYS A 399 3.89 18.95 29.47
CA LYS A 399 4.56 18.44 28.28
C LYS A 399 3.94 18.91 26.98
N LYS A 400 2.67 19.36 27.01
CA LYS A 400 1.82 19.63 25.85
C LYS A 400 1.68 18.42 24.91
N LEU A 401 1.60 17.23 25.49
CA LEU A 401 1.50 15.97 24.76
C LEU A 401 0.45 15.05 25.40
N PHE A 402 -0.12 14.16 24.60
CA PHE A 402 -0.97 13.08 25.05
C PHE A 402 -0.14 11.87 25.47
N VAL A 403 -0.48 11.32 26.63
CA VAL A 403 0.15 10.13 27.22
C VAL A 403 -0.65 8.88 26.90
N THR A 404 0.03 7.75 26.73
CA THR A 404 -0.61 6.42 26.66
C THR A 404 -0.94 5.87 28.05
N THR A 405 -1.73 4.80 28.11
CA THR A 405 -2.03 4.15 29.42
C THR A 405 -0.77 3.56 30.09
N GLY A 406 0.32 3.39 29.33
CA GLY A 406 1.63 2.95 29.80
C GLY A 406 2.56 4.08 30.28
N ASN A 407 2.08 5.32 30.38
CA ASN A 407 2.89 6.51 30.66
C ASN A 407 3.99 6.77 29.60
N GLU A 408 3.73 6.37 28.36
CA GLU A 408 4.58 6.61 27.19
C GLU A 408 4.07 7.83 26.41
N TYR A 409 4.97 8.53 25.73
CA TYR A 409 4.64 9.58 24.76
C TYR A 409 5.24 9.17 23.42
N ASN A 410 4.41 9.02 22.40
CA ASN A 410 4.84 8.65 21.06
C ASN A 410 4.18 9.52 20.00
N ILE A 411 4.78 9.56 18.80
CA ILE A 411 4.36 10.40 17.67
C ILE A 411 2.95 10.03 17.22
N ALA A 412 2.63 8.74 17.10
CA ALA A 412 1.34 8.28 16.60
C ALA A 412 0.15 8.81 17.42
N SER A 413 0.30 8.81 18.75
CA SER A 413 -0.72 9.34 19.65
C SER A 413 -0.97 10.84 19.44
N GLN A 414 0.09 11.63 19.21
CA GLN A 414 -0.05 13.08 19.02
C GLN A 414 -0.68 13.40 17.67
N VAL A 415 -0.19 12.73 16.62
CA VAL A 415 -0.67 12.85 15.25
C VAL A 415 -2.16 12.57 15.19
N TRP A 416 -2.61 11.43 15.70
CA TRP A 416 -4.02 11.09 15.63
C TRP A 416 -4.89 12.00 16.49
N MET A 417 -4.41 12.48 17.64
CA MET A 417 -5.17 13.45 18.46
C MET A 417 -5.35 14.80 17.75
N VAL A 418 -4.33 15.26 17.02
CA VAL A 418 -4.39 16.47 16.20
C VAL A 418 -5.33 16.27 15.01
N LEU A 419 -5.21 15.16 14.28
CA LEU A 419 -6.10 14.83 13.16
C LEU A 419 -7.55 14.68 13.60
N ALA A 420 -7.79 14.06 14.76
CA ALA A 420 -9.09 13.94 15.39
C ALA A 420 -9.65 15.29 15.85
N LYS A 421 -8.88 16.38 15.81
CA LYS A 421 -9.27 17.73 16.23
C LYS A 421 -9.87 17.71 17.64
N VAL A 422 -9.18 17.03 18.56
CA VAL A 422 -9.61 16.95 19.96
C VAL A 422 -9.48 18.33 20.59
N MET A 423 -8.32 18.97 20.45
CA MET A 423 -8.06 20.32 20.97
C MET A 423 -8.37 21.41 19.93
N SER A 424 -8.34 22.67 20.36
CA SER A 424 -8.47 23.82 19.45
C SER A 424 -7.31 23.90 18.44
N PRO A 425 -7.46 24.60 17.31
CA PRO A 425 -6.38 24.79 16.34
C PRO A 425 -5.09 25.34 16.95
N GLU A 426 -5.19 26.29 17.88
CA GLU A 426 -4.04 26.87 18.58
C GLU A 426 -3.34 25.85 19.48
N GLU A 427 -4.10 25.04 20.21
CA GLU A 427 -3.55 23.97 21.05
C GLU A 427 -2.94 22.85 20.20
N ASN A 428 -3.58 22.45 19.10
CA ASN A 428 -3.04 21.44 18.17
C ASN A 428 -1.72 21.90 17.59
N LYS A 429 -1.58 23.18 17.22
CA LYS A 429 -0.30 23.75 16.78
C LYS A 429 0.78 23.64 17.86
N GLU A 430 0.43 23.90 19.12
CA GLU A 430 1.37 23.77 20.24
C GLU A 430 1.74 22.31 20.53
N ILE A 431 0.81 21.37 20.38
CA ILE A 431 1.07 19.92 20.46
C ILE A 431 2.05 19.51 19.35
N MET A 432 1.83 19.94 18.11
CA MET A 432 2.70 19.58 16.99
C MET A 432 4.11 20.14 17.17
N LYS A 433 4.26 21.39 17.64
CA LYS A 433 5.58 21.92 18.01
C LYS A 433 6.24 21.12 19.12
N ALA A 434 5.50 20.82 20.19
CA ALA A 434 6.00 20.03 21.30
C ALA A 434 6.43 18.61 20.86
N MET A 435 5.69 18.01 19.92
CA MET A 435 6.03 16.72 19.32
C MET A 435 7.33 16.81 18.53
N ILE A 436 7.53 17.85 17.70
CA ILE A 436 8.81 18.07 17.01
C ILE A 436 9.94 18.24 18.02
N ASP A 437 9.79 19.14 18.99
CA ASP A 437 10.85 19.46 19.94
C ASP A 437 11.27 18.28 20.81
N GLN A 438 10.35 17.37 21.14
CA GLN A 438 10.57 16.31 22.12
C GLN A 438 10.71 14.91 21.52
N LEU A 439 10.09 14.64 20.36
CA LEU A 439 9.98 13.30 19.80
C LEU A 439 10.68 13.15 18.44
N PHE A 440 11.20 14.22 17.83
CA PHE A 440 11.94 14.12 16.56
C PHE A 440 13.44 13.82 16.78
N PRO A 441 14.12 13.20 15.79
CA PRO A 441 13.60 12.73 14.50
C PRO A 441 12.57 11.60 14.66
N VAL A 442 11.72 11.39 13.65
CA VAL A 442 10.70 10.33 13.67
C VAL A 442 11.40 8.99 13.89
N LYS A 443 10.98 8.26 14.92
CA LYS A 443 11.51 6.95 15.31
C LYS A 443 10.39 5.97 15.54
N ASN A 444 10.73 4.68 15.45
CA ASN A 444 9.83 3.57 15.75
C ASN A 444 8.58 3.53 14.84
N ILE A 445 8.64 4.17 13.67
CA ILE A 445 7.61 4.13 12.63
C ILE A 445 8.17 3.35 11.45
N ALA A 446 7.45 2.31 11.04
CA ALA A 446 7.91 1.34 10.04
C ALA A 446 7.49 1.68 8.61
N THR A 447 6.44 2.48 8.44
CA THR A 447 5.74 2.56 7.15
C THR A 447 5.48 3.99 6.68
N PRO A 448 5.43 4.21 5.35
CA PRO A 448 4.91 5.45 4.79
C PRO A 448 3.44 5.70 5.11
N TYR A 449 2.67 4.64 5.43
CA TYR A 449 1.28 4.76 5.90
C TYR A 449 1.19 5.68 7.12
N MET A 450 2.03 5.49 8.14
CA MET A 450 2.01 6.39 9.30
C MET A 450 2.68 7.74 9.00
N TYR A 451 3.70 7.79 8.12
CA TYR A 451 4.27 9.07 7.66
C TYR A 451 3.26 9.96 6.93
N HIS A 452 2.30 9.40 6.19
CA HIS A 452 1.19 10.16 5.62
C HIS A 452 0.47 10.97 6.71
N HIS A 453 0.07 10.30 7.80
CA HIS A 453 -0.65 10.93 8.90
C HIS A 453 0.24 11.94 9.65
N ILE A 454 1.54 11.67 9.81
CA ILE A 454 2.49 12.63 10.41
C ILE A 454 2.53 13.92 9.58
N VAL A 455 2.71 13.81 8.26
CA VAL A 455 2.74 14.96 7.36
C VAL A 455 1.40 15.69 7.35
N GLU A 456 0.28 14.95 7.32
CA GLU A 456 -1.05 15.55 7.37
C GLU A 456 -1.25 16.35 8.67
N ALA A 457 -0.88 15.79 9.82
CA ALA A 457 -0.98 16.48 11.11
C ALA A 457 -0.07 17.72 11.18
N LEU A 458 1.10 17.70 10.53
CA LEU A 458 1.98 18.88 10.43
C LEU A 458 1.30 20.00 9.65
N PHE A 459 0.64 19.69 8.52
CA PHE A 459 -0.15 20.66 7.78
C PHE A 459 -1.35 21.19 8.59
N GLU A 460 -2.14 20.31 9.21
CA GLU A 460 -3.30 20.70 10.04
C GLU A 460 -2.87 21.48 11.30
N GLY A 461 -1.66 21.23 11.82
CA GLY A 461 -1.03 22.00 12.90
C GLY A 461 -0.43 23.34 12.45
N GLY A 462 -0.47 23.66 11.16
CA GLY A 462 0.07 24.90 10.60
C GLY A 462 1.59 24.98 10.62
N LEU A 463 2.27 23.84 10.44
CA LEU A 463 3.72 23.65 10.30
C LEU A 463 4.05 23.19 8.86
N GLU A 464 3.72 24.06 7.91
CA GLU A 464 3.78 23.78 6.46
C GLU A 464 5.22 23.51 5.97
N GLU A 465 6.20 24.26 6.46
CA GLU A 465 7.60 24.09 6.07
C GLU A 465 8.15 22.74 6.55
N GLU A 466 7.84 22.35 7.79
CA GLU A 466 8.24 21.08 8.37
C GLU A 466 7.57 19.89 7.68
N ALA A 467 6.30 20.02 7.29
CA ALA A 467 5.57 19.01 6.52
C ALA A 467 6.24 18.76 5.16
N ILE A 468 6.52 19.82 4.40
CA ILE A 468 7.17 19.75 3.09
C ILE A 468 8.59 19.17 3.21
N GLN A 469 9.34 19.58 4.23
CA GLN A 469 10.69 19.08 4.46
C GLN A 469 10.67 17.59 4.78
N LEU A 470 9.76 17.12 5.64
CA LEU A 470 9.60 15.70 5.94
C LEU A 470 9.22 14.89 4.69
N MET A 471 8.36 15.43 3.82
CA MET A 471 8.04 14.77 2.55
C MET A 471 9.29 14.57 1.68
N LYS A 472 10.13 15.60 1.56
CA LYS A 472 11.38 15.54 0.80
C LYS A 472 12.42 14.61 1.43
N ASP A 473 12.51 14.58 2.75
CA ASP A 473 13.50 13.77 3.44
C ASP A 473 13.11 12.29 3.43
N TYR A 474 11.83 11.97 3.49
CA TYR A 474 11.36 10.59 3.54
C TYR A 474 11.12 9.99 2.15
N TRP A 475 10.14 10.50 1.38
CA TRP A 475 9.84 9.97 0.04
C TRP A 475 10.93 10.31 -0.97
N GLY A 476 11.55 11.48 -0.83
CA GLY A 476 12.67 11.84 -1.67
C GLY A 476 13.89 10.94 -1.46
N LYS A 477 14.11 10.41 -0.24
CA LYS A 477 15.17 9.45 0.01
C LYS A 477 14.93 8.12 -0.72
N MET A 478 13.69 7.64 -0.81
CA MET A 478 13.38 6.45 -1.63
C MET A 478 13.75 6.67 -3.10
N ILE A 479 13.46 7.88 -3.63
CA ILE A 479 13.84 8.26 -4.99
C ILE A 479 15.35 8.26 -5.17
N ASP A 480 16.10 8.85 -4.22
CA ASP A 480 17.57 8.86 -4.25
C ASP A 480 18.16 7.44 -4.29
N LEU A 481 17.52 6.51 -3.57
CA LEU A 481 17.84 5.08 -3.53
C LEU A 481 17.38 4.29 -4.79
N GLY A 482 16.64 4.92 -5.71
CA GLY A 482 16.28 4.36 -7.01
C GLY A 482 14.81 3.95 -7.18
N ALA A 483 13.89 4.45 -6.35
CA ALA A 483 12.46 4.13 -6.46
C ALA A 483 11.81 4.66 -7.76
N ASP A 484 11.16 3.77 -8.51
CA ASP A 484 10.20 4.12 -9.57
C ASP A 484 8.76 4.22 -9.03
N THR A 485 8.50 3.49 -7.95
CA THR A 485 7.27 3.46 -7.15
C THR A 485 7.61 3.48 -5.67
N PHE A 486 6.70 3.94 -4.81
CA PHE A 486 6.92 4.00 -3.38
C PHE A 486 6.68 2.66 -2.67
N TRP A 487 7.45 2.46 -1.61
CA TRP A 487 7.64 1.16 -0.96
C TRP A 487 6.68 0.97 0.21
N GLU A 488 6.36 -0.26 0.56
CA GLU A 488 5.47 -0.62 1.66
C GLU A 488 6.01 -0.24 3.04
N ALA A 489 7.30 -0.54 3.26
CA ALA A 489 7.99 -0.34 4.52
C ALA A 489 9.36 0.28 4.22
N PHE A 490 9.75 1.27 5.01
CA PHE A 490 11.02 1.97 4.82
C PHE A 490 11.46 2.65 6.10
N ASP A 491 12.61 2.23 6.61
CA ASP A 491 13.34 2.98 7.64
C ASP A 491 14.51 3.71 6.94
N PRO A 492 14.52 5.06 6.91
CA PRO A 492 15.60 5.83 6.30
C PRO A 492 16.99 5.54 6.88
N ASP A 493 17.06 5.09 8.14
CA ASP A 493 18.29 4.75 8.84
C ASP A 493 18.68 3.26 8.68
N GLN A 494 17.76 2.41 8.21
CA GLN A 494 17.96 0.97 7.96
C GLN A 494 17.38 0.57 6.59
N PRO A 495 18.11 0.78 5.48
CA PRO A 495 17.59 0.49 4.14
C PRO A 495 17.20 -0.98 3.89
N ASP A 496 17.76 -1.92 4.65
CA ASP A 496 17.45 -3.35 4.62
C ASP A 496 16.26 -3.75 5.51
N TYR A 497 15.61 -2.77 6.13
CA TYR A 497 14.46 -2.98 7.01
C TYR A 497 13.34 -3.77 6.33
N SER A 498 12.85 -4.79 7.02
CA SER A 498 11.68 -5.55 6.61
C SER A 498 10.89 -6.02 7.83
N PRO A 499 9.57 -5.71 7.92
CA PRO A 499 8.73 -6.29 8.96
C PRO A 499 8.47 -7.80 8.74
N TYR A 500 8.92 -8.35 7.62
CA TYR A 500 8.71 -9.75 7.22
C TYR A 500 9.91 -10.66 7.47
N GLY A 501 11.03 -10.08 7.92
CA GLY A 501 12.31 -10.77 8.14
C GLY A 501 13.30 -10.65 6.99
N SER A 502 12.86 -10.24 5.78
CA SER A 502 13.75 -10.08 4.64
C SER A 502 13.23 -9.07 3.60
N PRO A 503 14.08 -8.15 3.11
CA PRO A 503 13.69 -7.12 2.16
C PRO A 503 13.37 -7.66 0.75
N ILE A 504 13.69 -8.92 0.44
CA ILE A 504 13.31 -9.55 -0.84
C ILE A 504 11.79 -9.72 -0.97
N LEU A 505 11.06 -9.70 0.14
CA LEU A 505 9.59 -9.79 0.14
C LEU A 505 8.86 -8.47 0.43
N ASN A 506 9.59 -7.38 0.71
CA ASN A 506 8.96 -6.06 0.78
C ASN A 506 8.33 -5.74 -0.56
N SER A 507 7.14 -5.12 -0.57
CA SER A 507 6.59 -4.58 -1.82
C SER A 507 7.25 -3.23 -2.12
N TYR A 508 7.84 -3.08 -3.31
CA TYR A 508 8.44 -1.81 -3.75
C TYR A 508 7.47 -0.98 -4.62
N CYS A 509 6.23 -1.46 -4.78
CA CYS A 509 5.08 -0.69 -5.23
C CYS A 509 3.94 -0.93 -4.25
N HIS A 510 3.66 0.02 -3.36
CA HIS A 510 2.61 -0.11 -2.35
C HIS A 510 1.84 1.19 -2.19
N ALA A 511 0.53 1.15 -2.44
CA ALA A 511 -0.21 2.37 -2.71
C ALA A 511 -0.61 3.16 -1.46
N TRP A 512 -0.52 2.60 -0.25
CA TRP A 512 -0.59 3.43 0.96
C TRP A 512 0.53 4.48 1.06
N SER A 513 1.59 4.33 0.25
CA SER A 513 2.76 5.22 0.22
C SER A 513 2.66 6.28 -0.87
N CYS A 514 1.62 6.24 -1.70
CA CYS A 514 1.43 7.16 -2.82
C CYS A 514 0.80 8.51 -2.43
N THR A 515 0.38 8.64 -1.18
CA THR A 515 -0.39 9.79 -0.67
C THR A 515 0.28 11.16 -0.73
N PRO A 516 1.59 11.35 -0.96
CA PRO A 516 2.11 12.66 -1.34
C PRO A 516 1.34 13.35 -2.47
N VAL A 517 0.77 12.60 -3.43
CA VAL A 517 -0.06 13.19 -4.49
C VAL A 517 -1.27 13.93 -3.91
N TYR A 518 -1.94 13.33 -2.93
CA TYR A 518 -3.08 13.93 -2.23
C TYR A 518 -2.64 15.12 -1.36
N LEU A 519 -1.56 14.96 -0.60
CA LEU A 519 -1.06 16.01 0.31
C LEU A 519 -0.62 17.26 -0.46
N ILE A 520 -0.01 17.09 -1.64
CA ILE A 520 0.36 18.19 -2.53
C ILE A 520 -0.88 18.95 -3.00
N HIS A 521 -1.91 18.25 -3.49
CA HIS A 521 -3.15 18.88 -3.92
C HIS A 521 -3.87 19.62 -2.79
N LYS A 522 -4.09 18.94 -1.66
CA LYS A 522 -4.83 19.49 -0.52
C LYS A 522 -4.12 20.65 0.17
N TYR A 523 -2.83 20.52 0.46
CA TYR A 523 -2.14 21.45 1.37
C TYR A 523 -1.18 22.41 0.68
N ILE A 524 -0.61 22.05 -0.47
CA ILE A 524 0.36 22.90 -1.18
C ILE A 524 -0.32 23.68 -2.29
N LEU A 525 -1.01 23.00 -3.21
CA LEU A 525 -1.74 23.61 -4.33
C LEU A 525 -3.07 24.20 -3.88
N LYS A 526 -3.68 23.63 -2.83
CA LYS A 526 -4.96 24.05 -2.23
C LYS A 526 -6.09 24.09 -3.27
N ASP A 527 -6.10 23.08 -4.14
CA ASP A 527 -7.07 22.92 -5.24
C ASP A 527 -8.01 21.71 -5.06
N PHE A 528 -7.99 21.11 -3.87
CA PHE A 528 -8.77 19.96 -3.46
C PHE A 528 -9.85 20.31 -2.42
#